data_AF-A0A945DAL3-F1
#
_entry.id   AF-A0A945DAL3-F1
#
_cell.length_a   1.000
_cell.length_b   1.000
_cell.length_c   1.000
_cell.angle_alpha   90.00
_cell.angle_beta   90.00
_cell.angle_gamma   90.00
#
_symmetry.space_group_name_H-M   'P 1'
#
loop_
_entity.id
_entity.type
_entity.pdbx_description
1 polymer ?
#
loop_
_entity_poly.entity_id
_entity_poly.type
_entity_poly.pdbx_seq_one_letter_code
_entity_poly.pdbx_strand_id
1 'polypeptide(L)'
;MDQSKLPDFLKDELAQIKDNERFLKKRIETLNKLRGRKKGSYYLYVTFMFFYYPWVYVYIKLKNFLNAKKAQARWLGFWRRQLKIFFYFRGIRIKEIAGMPNKIKKPIIVLVPQYNPLTSLLIHAFLKFTLIMPLSKQFWKFRLIRFWRATNMGAMLKMVSYEKADLNVNIPDINKLLGNGYPVMVHINKNFLEEAPDQKIRIYEEIKDVLAKPFEVYIVRFKGMEQYVEANFFGPLELKVEAVTKTELLKDIDMEDQVAVYQKLVAYLGFSKYELV
;
A
#
# COMPACT_ATOMS: atom_id res chain seq x y z
N MET A 1 -42.40 -10.97 -27.09
CA MET A 1 -43.30 -10.38 -26.08
C MET A 1 -43.46 -8.90 -26.40
N ASP A 2 -44.68 -8.45 -26.62
CA ASP A 2 -44.98 -7.06 -26.98
C ASP A 2 -44.83 -6.16 -25.74
N GLN A 3 -43.79 -5.32 -25.71
CA GLN A 3 -43.43 -4.49 -24.55
C GLN A 3 -44.46 -3.38 -24.27
N SER A 4 -45.37 -3.12 -25.21
CA SER A 4 -46.45 -2.14 -25.09
C SER A 4 -47.52 -2.52 -24.05
N LYS A 5 -47.59 -3.81 -23.66
CA LYS A 5 -48.60 -4.34 -22.73
C LYS A 5 -48.13 -4.53 -21.28
N LEU A 6 -46.90 -4.13 -20.95
CA LEU A 6 -46.40 -4.23 -19.56
C LEU A 6 -46.95 -3.09 -18.68
N PRO A 7 -47.30 -3.37 -17.41
CA PRO A 7 -47.52 -2.35 -16.39
C PRO A 7 -46.31 -1.42 -16.25
N ASP A 8 -46.53 -0.14 -16.01
CA ASP A 8 -45.46 0.87 -16.04
C ASP A 8 -44.33 0.62 -15.02
N PHE A 9 -44.64 0.07 -13.83
CA PHE A 9 -43.61 -0.31 -12.85
C PHE A 9 -42.65 -1.41 -13.35
N LEU A 10 -43.13 -2.34 -14.19
CA LEU A 10 -42.28 -3.37 -14.81
C LEU A 10 -41.50 -2.83 -16.00
N LYS A 11 -41.98 -1.78 -16.67
CA LYS A 11 -41.21 -1.08 -17.71
C LYS A 11 -40.02 -0.34 -17.11
N ASP A 12 -40.21 0.31 -15.96
CA ASP A 12 -39.16 1.02 -15.23
C ASP A 12 -38.09 0.05 -14.68
N GLU A 13 -38.49 -1.09 -14.11
CA GLU A 13 -37.56 -2.15 -13.72
C GLU A 13 -36.79 -2.72 -14.93
N LEU A 14 -37.46 -2.97 -16.06
CA LEU A 14 -36.81 -3.42 -17.29
C LEU A 14 -35.84 -2.38 -17.88
N ALA A 15 -36.16 -1.10 -17.78
CA ALA A 15 -35.27 -0.01 -18.17
C ALA A 15 -34.03 0.04 -17.27
N GLN A 16 -34.20 -0.05 -15.94
CA GLN A 16 -33.09 -0.13 -14.99
C GLN A 16 -32.20 -1.36 -15.23
N ILE A 17 -32.78 -2.53 -15.50
CA ILE A 17 -32.01 -3.73 -15.82
C ILE A 17 -31.21 -3.54 -17.11
N LYS A 18 -31.83 -3.01 -18.18
CA LYS A 18 -31.13 -2.75 -19.45
C LYS A 18 -30.02 -1.71 -19.30
N ASP A 19 -30.22 -0.67 -18.50
CA ASP A 19 -29.20 0.34 -18.24
C ASP A 19 -28.06 -0.23 -17.37
N ASN A 20 -28.37 -1.05 -16.38
CA ASN A 20 -27.38 -1.81 -15.61
C ASN A 20 -26.58 -2.76 -16.49
N GLU A 21 -27.21 -3.46 -17.43
CA GLU A 21 -26.52 -4.32 -18.40
C GLU A 21 -25.59 -3.52 -19.32
N ARG A 22 -26.05 -2.37 -19.84
CA ARG A 22 -25.21 -1.48 -20.67
C ARG A 22 -24.02 -0.95 -19.87
N PHE A 23 -24.24 -0.54 -18.62
CA PHE A 23 -23.18 -0.10 -17.72
C PHE A 23 -22.15 -1.21 -17.47
N LEU A 24 -22.60 -2.43 -17.15
CA LEU A 24 -21.74 -3.59 -16.93
C LEU A 24 -20.95 -3.95 -18.18
N LYS A 25 -21.58 -3.97 -19.37
CA LYS A 25 -20.88 -4.22 -20.65
C LYS A 25 -19.78 -3.18 -20.90
N LYS A 26 -20.07 -1.89 -20.71
CA LYS A 26 -19.09 -0.80 -20.85
C LYS A 26 -17.94 -0.92 -19.83
N ARG A 27 -18.24 -1.32 -18.59
CA ARG A 27 -17.24 -1.58 -17.54
C ARG A 27 -16.35 -2.76 -17.90
N ILE A 28 -16.92 -3.87 -18.37
CA ILE A 28 -16.16 -5.04 -18.84
C ILE A 28 -15.24 -4.68 -20.01
N GLU A 29 -15.74 -3.92 -21.00
CA GLU A 29 -14.94 -3.48 -22.13
C GLU A 29 -13.76 -2.59 -21.68
N THR A 30 -14.02 -1.68 -20.73
CA THR A 30 -12.99 -0.82 -20.12
C THR A 30 -11.94 -1.65 -19.39
N LEU A 31 -12.35 -2.63 -18.58
CA LEU A 31 -11.45 -3.54 -17.88
C LEU A 31 -10.62 -4.39 -18.85
N ASN A 32 -11.19 -4.83 -19.97
CA ASN A 32 -10.46 -5.56 -21.02
C ASN A 32 -9.40 -4.68 -21.70
N LYS A 33 -9.73 -3.43 -22.04
CA LYS A 33 -8.75 -2.45 -22.57
C LYS A 33 -7.63 -2.19 -21.57
N LEU A 34 -7.96 -1.99 -20.29
CA LEU A 34 -6.99 -1.83 -19.21
C LEU A 34 -6.09 -3.06 -19.07
N ARG A 35 -6.63 -4.27 -19.20
CA ARG A 35 -5.86 -5.52 -19.16
C ARG A 35 -4.80 -5.56 -20.27
N GLY A 36 -5.14 -5.13 -21.49
CA GLY A 36 -4.20 -5.00 -22.59
C GLY A 36 -3.06 -4.02 -22.27
N ARG A 37 -3.40 -2.81 -21.79
CA ARG A 37 -2.41 -1.80 -21.39
C ARG A 37 -1.50 -2.27 -20.26
N LYS A 38 -2.05 -2.97 -19.26
CA LYS A 38 -1.28 -3.58 -18.17
C LYS A 38 -0.32 -4.66 -18.66
N LYS A 39 -0.73 -5.50 -19.62
CA LYS A 39 0.18 -6.47 -20.28
C LYS A 39 1.33 -5.75 -20.98
N GLY A 40 1.04 -4.73 -21.80
CA GLY A 40 2.06 -3.92 -22.47
C GLY A 40 3.05 -3.28 -21.48
N SER A 41 2.53 -2.71 -20.37
CA SER A 41 3.34 -2.14 -19.30
C SER A 41 4.28 -3.18 -18.66
N TYR A 42 3.80 -4.41 -18.45
CA TYR A 42 4.61 -5.50 -17.92
C TYR A 42 5.70 -5.95 -18.90
N TYR A 43 5.41 -6.03 -20.20
CA TYR A 43 6.43 -6.34 -21.21
C TYR A 43 7.52 -5.27 -21.25
N LEU A 44 7.15 -3.98 -21.27
CA LEU A 44 8.12 -2.88 -21.20
C LEU A 44 9.01 -2.98 -19.96
N TYR A 45 8.41 -3.26 -18.80
CA TYR A 45 9.14 -3.48 -17.56
C TYR A 45 10.14 -4.63 -17.64
N VAL A 46 9.71 -5.78 -18.17
CA VAL A 46 10.56 -6.96 -18.32
C VAL A 46 11.72 -6.67 -19.28
N THR A 47 11.45 -6.05 -20.43
CA THR A 47 12.47 -5.64 -21.39
C THR A 47 13.46 -4.66 -20.76
N PHE A 48 12.96 -3.62 -20.08
CA PHE A 48 13.81 -2.66 -19.37
C PHE A 48 14.70 -3.36 -18.35
N MET A 49 14.13 -4.21 -17.51
CA MET A 49 14.87 -4.93 -16.47
C MET A 49 15.87 -5.94 -17.03
N PHE A 50 15.59 -6.56 -18.18
CA PHE A 50 16.52 -7.47 -18.84
C PHE A 50 17.83 -6.76 -19.22
N PHE A 51 17.74 -5.55 -19.75
CA PHE A 51 18.93 -4.75 -20.08
C PHE A 51 19.52 -4.04 -18.86
N TYR A 52 18.70 -3.44 -18.01
CA TYR A 52 19.17 -2.60 -16.89
C TYR A 52 19.71 -3.40 -15.70
N TYR A 53 19.01 -4.47 -15.28
CA TYR A 53 19.31 -5.16 -14.03
C TYR A 53 20.70 -5.81 -13.96
N PRO A 54 21.19 -6.54 -15.00
CA PRO A 54 22.52 -7.15 -14.96
C PRO A 54 23.63 -6.14 -14.65
N TRP A 55 23.64 -5.01 -15.36
CA TRP A 55 24.69 -3.98 -15.21
C TRP A 55 24.69 -3.38 -13.81
N VAL A 56 23.52 -3.00 -13.29
CA VAL A 56 23.43 -2.42 -11.95
C VAL A 56 23.73 -3.45 -10.86
N TYR A 57 23.32 -4.70 -11.06
CA TYR A 57 23.63 -5.78 -10.13
C TYR A 57 25.14 -6.04 -10.03
N VAL A 58 25.83 -6.13 -11.17
CA VAL A 58 27.31 -6.28 -11.22
C VAL A 58 27.98 -5.08 -10.56
N TYR A 59 27.54 -3.87 -10.87
CA TYR A 59 28.07 -2.65 -10.27
C TYR A 59 27.97 -2.65 -8.74
N ILE A 60 26.84 -3.08 -8.19
CA ILE A 60 26.66 -3.14 -6.74
C ILE A 60 27.49 -4.25 -6.11
N LYS A 61 27.61 -5.41 -6.76
CA LYS A 61 28.53 -6.45 -6.31
C LYS A 61 29.96 -5.95 -6.24
N LEU A 62 30.44 -5.26 -7.28
CA LEU A 62 31.78 -4.68 -7.31
C LEU A 62 31.97 -3.65 -6.18
N LYS A 63 31.02 -2.72 -6.00
CA LYS A 63 31.07 -1.75 -4.89
C LYS A 63 31.07 -2.40 -3.51
N ASN A 64 30.36 -3.51 -3.34
CA ASN A 64 30.30 -4.24 -2.08
C ASN A 64 31.57 -5.04 -1.83
N PHE A 65 32.18 -5.60 -2.87
CA PHE A 65 33.49 -6.23 -2.80
C PHE A 65 34.56 -5.22 -2.35
N LEU A 66 34.58 -4.02 -2.92
CA LEU A 66 35.54 -2.97 -2.57
C LEU A 66 35.32 -2.38 -1.16
N ASN A 67 34.10 -2.44 -0.62
CA ASN A 67 33.80 -1.89 0.70
C ASN A 67 32.62 -2.64 1.35
N ALA A 68 32.96 -3.75 1.99
CA ALA A 68 32.01 -4.67 2.61
C ALA A 68 31.23 -4.06 3.78
N LYS A 69 31.82 -3.11 4.53
CA LYS A 69 31.18 -2.48 5.70
C LYS A 69 29.85 -1.79 5.37
N LYS A 70 29.68 -1.31 4.14
CA LYS A 70 28.44 -0.64 3.67
C LYS A 70 27.56 -1.54 2.80
N ALA A 71 27.87 -2.82 2.66
CA ALA A 71 27.22 -3.70 1.68
C ALA A 71 25.72 -3.86 1.93
N GLN A 72 25.31 -4.07 3.19
CA GLN A 72 23.91 -4.25 3.56
C GLN A 72 23.07 -3.00 3.23
N ALA A 73 23.55 -1.81 3.61
CA ALA A 73 22.86 -0.55 3.31
C ALA A 73 22.74 -0.30 1.80
N ARG A 74 23.79 -0.63 1.01
CA ARG A 74 23.73 -0.52 -0.46
C ARG A 74 22.75 -1.50 -1.07
N TRP A 75 22.71 -2.75 -0.60
CA TRP A 75 21.72 -3.72 -1.04
C TRP A 75 20.31 -3.26 -0.73
N LEU A 76 20.07 -2.71 0.47
CA LEU A 76 18.77 -2.16 0.82
C LEU A 76 18.36 -1.00 -0.10
N GLY A 77 19.27 -0.06 -0.34
CA GLY A 77 19.04 1.06 -1.26
C GLY A 77 18.79 0.60 -2.71
N PHE A 78 19.51 -0.42 -3.17
CA PHE A 78 19.28 -1.06 -4.46
C PHE A 78 17.86 -1.60 -4.56
N TRP A 79 17.46 -2.43 -3.60
CA TRP A 79 16.16 -3.07 -3.61
C TRP A 79 15.01 -2.07 -3.54
N ARG A 80 15.14 -0.99 -2.76
CA ARG A 80 14.16 0.12 -2.80
C ARG A 80 14.06 0.76 -4.17
N ARG A 81 15.20 1.01 -4.84
CA ARG A 81 15.20 1.54 -6.20
C ARG A 81 14.51 0.59 -7.18
N GLN A 82 14.74 -0.71 -7.05
CA GLN A 82 14.05 -1.70 -7.88
C GLN A 82 12.54 -1.73 -7.62
N LEU A 83 12.09 -1.61 -6.37
CA LEU A 83 10.67 -1.48 -6.05
C LEU A 83 10.07 -0.20 -6.65
N LYS A 84 10.78 0.94 -6.60
CA LYS A 84 10.33 2.18 -7.26
C LYS A 84 10.18 1.99 -8.77
N ILE A 85 11.13 1.34 -9.43
CA ILE A 85 11.04 1.01 -10.86
C ILE A 85 9.84 0.11 -11.13
N PHE A 86 9.65 -0.94 -10.32
CA PHE A 86 8.51 -1.82 -10.41
C PHE A 86 7.17 -1.05 -10.32
N PHE A 87 7.02 -0.16 -9.34
CA PHE A 87 5.81 0.66 -9.21
C PHE A 87 5.63 1.67 -10.34
N TYR A 88 6.72 2.28 -10.82
CA TYR A 88 6.70 3.19 -11.97
C TYR A 88 6.12 2.52 -13.23
N PHE A 89 6.57 1.30 -13.54
CA PHE A 89 6.01 0.54 -14.67
C PHE A 89 4.59 0.02 -14.42
N ARG A 90 4.16 -0.10 -13.16
CA ARG A 90 2.75 -0.33 -12.82
C ARG A 90 1.91 0.94 -12.90
N GLY A 91 2.49 2.07 -13.27
CA GLY A 91 1.80 3.34 -13.39
C GLY A 91 1.62 4.07 -12.06
N ILE A 92 2.29 3.67 -10.98
CA ILE A 92 2.16 4.36 -9.69
C ILE A 92 3.33 5.33 -9.53
N ARG A 93 3.02 6.62 -9.41
CA ARG A 93 4.01 7.70 -9.23
C ARG A 93 3.80 8.38 -7.89
N ILE A 94 4.80 8.29 -7.03
CA ILE A 94 4.89 9.01 -5.75
C ILE A 94 6.22 9.77 -5.78
N LYS A 95 6.20 11.09 -5.61
CA LYS A 95 7.43 11.88 -5.53
C LYS A 95 8.09 11.69 -4.16
N GLU A 96 7.32 11.93 -3.10
CA GLU A 96 7.68 11.71 -1.71
C GLU A 96 6.42 11.56 -0.85
N ILE A 97 6.61 11.10 0.39
CA ILE A 97 5.56 11.08 1.41
C ILE A 97 5.70 12.37 2.22
N ALA A 98 4.78 13.31 2.05
CA ALA A 98 4.80 14.59 2.76
C ALA A 98 4.58 14.37 4.27
N GLY A 99 5.20 15.20 5.11
CA GLY A 99 5.09 15.13 6.57
C GLY A 99 5.91 14.01 7.24
N MET A 100 6.55 13.12 6.48
CA MET A 100 7.46 12.11 7.03
C MET A 100 8.88 12.66 7.23
N PRO A 101 9.53 12.39 8.37
CA PRO A 101 10.92 12.78 8.59
C PRO A 101 11.89 12.03 7.68
N ASN A 102 12.96 12.71 7.27
CA ASN A 102 14.01 12.11 6.43
C ASN A 102 14.89 11.12 7.21
N LYS A 103 15.01 11.29 8.54
CA LYS A 103 15.82 10.48 9.45
C LYS A 103 15.04 10.25 10.75
N ILE A 104 15.14 9.04 11.28
CA ILE A 104 14.50 8.64 12.52
C ILE A 104 15.53 8.58 13.63
N LYS A 105 15.26 9.24 14.77
CA LYS A 105 16.13 9.25 15.96
C LYS A 105 15.64 8.32 17.07
N LYS A 106 14.35 7.99 17.08
CA LYS A 106 13.67 7.15 18.09
C LYS A 106 12.74 6.16 17.38
N PRO A 107 12.44 4.99 17.96
CA PRO A 107 11.44 4.10 17.39
C PRO A 107 10.10 4.84 17.18
N ILE A 108 9.53 4.67 15.98
CA ILE A 108 8.25 5.26 15.58
C ILE A 108 7.31 4.18 15.07
N ILE A 109 6.02 4.47 15.09
CA ILE A 109 4.99 3.64 14.47
C ILE A 109 4.44 4.38 13.25
N VAL A 110 4.33 3.69 12.12
CA VAL A 110 3.73 4.21 10.90
C VAL A 110 2.42 3.46 10.66
N LEU A 111 1.30 4.11 10.95
CA LEU A 111 -0.04 3.60 10.70
C LEU A 111 -0.40 3.79 9.23
N VAL A 112 -0.72 2.69 8.54
CA VAL A 112 -0.96 2.69 7.09
C VAL A 112 -2.26 1.96 6.76
N PRO A 113 -3.26 2.62 6.15
CA PRO A 113 -4.42 1.94 5.59
C PRO A 113 -3.99 0.96 4.49
N GLN A 114 -4.52 -0.26 4.53
CA GLN A 114 -4.17 -1.32 3.61
C GLN A 114 -5.15 -1.40 2.44
N TYR A 115 -4.72 -0.95 1.26
CA TYR A 115 -5.52 -0.98 0.04
C TYR A 115 -5.37 -2.27 -0.75
N ASN A 116 -4.15 -2.79 -0.83
CA ASN A 116 -3.85 -4.00 -1.60
C ASN A 116 -2.60 -4.72 -1.03
N PRO A 117 -2.28 -5.93 -1.51
CA PRO A 117 -1.14 -6.71 -1.02
C PRO A 117 0.23 -6.01 -1.14
N LEU A 118 0.36 -5.00 -2.01
CA LEU A 118 1.62 -4.31 -2.28
C LEU A 118 1.78 -3.01 -1.47
N THR A 119 0.78 -2.62 -0.68
CA THR A 119 0.78 -1.34 0.06
C THR A 119 2.00 -1.19 0.96
N SER A 120 2.38 -2.24 1.71
CA SER A 120 3.58 -2.24 2.55
C SER A 120 4.84 -2.00 1.75
N LEU A 121 4.99 -2.71 0.62
CA LEU A 121 6.13 -2.57 -0.28
C LEU A 121 6.19 -1.17 -0.91
N LEU A 122 5.03 -0.59 -1.23
CA LEU A 122 4.91 0.76 -1.77
C LEU A 122 5.46 1.78 -0.77
N ILE A 123 4.97 1.80 0.46
CA ILE A 123 5.45 2.72 1.48
C ILE A 123 6.95 2.50 1.74
N HIS A 124 7.40 1.25 1.89
CA HIS A 124 8.82 0.95 2.09
C HIS A 124 9.70 1.45 0.95
N ALA A 125 9.24 1.37 -0.31
CA ALA A 125 10.00 1.84 -1.46
C ALA A 125 10.25 3.34 -1.44
N PHE A 126 9.28 4.13 -0.95
CA PHE A 126 9.33 5.61 -1.01
C PHE A 126 9.82 6.29 0.27
N LEU A 127 9.91 5.58 1.39
CA LEU A 127 10.52 6.11 2.61
C LEU A 127 12.05 6.23 2.53
N LYS A 128 12.58 7.27 3.16
CA LYS A 128 14.03 7.57 3.22
C LYS A 128 14.77 6.80 4.33
N PHE A 129 14.04 6.17 5.25
CA PHE A 129 14.58 5.34 6.33
C PHE A 129 14.04 3.90 6.25
N THR A 130 14.63 2.98 7.03
CA THR A 130 14.20 1.57 7.09
C THR A 130 13.03 1.40 8.02
N LEU A 131 11.91 0.93 7.45
CA LEU A 131 10.68 0.62 8.15
C LEU A 131 10.45 -0.90 8.09
N ILE A 132 10.28 -1.52 9.25
CA ILE A 132 9.94 -2.94 9.37
C ILE A 132 8.44 -3.07 9.14
N MET A 133 8.03 -3.84 8.13
CA MET A 133 6.65 -3.85 7.64
C MET A 133 5.94 -5.21 7.75
N PRO A 134 4.61 -5.24 7.95
CA PRO A 134 3.85 -6.48 7.91
C PRO A 134 3.81 -6.98 6.47
N LEU A 135 4.18 -8.25 6.27
CA LEU A 135 4.21 -8.85 4.94
C LEU A 135 3.77 -10.31 4.97
N SER A 136 2.86 -10.69 4.07
CA SER A 136 2.44 -12.08 3.93
C SER A 136 3.59 -12.96 3.43
N LYS A 137 3.68 -14.19 3.94
CA LYS A 137 4.73 -15.19 3.59
C LYS A 137 4.97 -15.36 2.09
N GLN A 138 3.94 -15.22 1.26
CA GLN A 138 4.04 -15.30 -0.21
C GLN A 138 5.07 -14.31 -0.80
N PHE A 139 5.24 -13.14 -0.19
CA PHE A 139 6.19 -12.14 -0.66
C PHE A 139 7.65 -12.47 -0.32
N TRP A 140 7.92 -13.43 0.57
CA TRP A 140 9.28 -13.92 0.79
C TRP A 140 9.81 -14.76 -0.36
N LYS A 141 8.99 -15.02 -1.38
CA LYS A 141 9.40 -15.58 -2.68
C LYS A 141 9.21 -14.57 -3.81
N PHE A 142 8.96 -13.30 -3.49
CA PHE A 142 8.70 -12.24 -4.46
C PHE A 142 9.92 -12.06 -5.37
N ARG A 143 9.67 -12.02 -6.67
CA ARG A 143 10.67 -11.78 -7.71
C ARG A 143 10.26 -10.55 -8.48
N LEU A 144 11.22 -9.65 -8.72
CA LEU A 144 10.97 -8.48 -9.58
C LEU A 144 10.57 -8.93 -10.98
N ILE A 145 11.22 -9.98 -11.52
CA ILE A 145 10.81 -10.65 -12.76
C ILE A 145 10.44 -12.10 -12.41
N ARG A 146 9.19 -12.48 -12.67
CA ARG A 146 8.61 -13.77 -12.25
C ARG A 146 9.49 -14.99 -12.61
N PHE A 147 10.03 -15.01 -13.82
CA PHE A 147 10.81 -16.15 -14.35
C PHE A 147 12.32 -16.06 -14.05
N TRP A 148 12.83 -14.93 -13.55
CA TRP A 148 14.26 -14.77 -13.30
C TRP A 148 14.61 -14.88 -11.81
N ARG A 149 15.15 -16.03 -11.41
CA ARG A 149 15.49 -16.35 -10.01
C ARG A 149 16.46 -15.36 -9.36
N ALA A 150 17.37 -14.77 -10.12
CA ALA A 150 18.35 -13.78 -9.63
C ALA A 150 17.70 -12.47 -9.15
N THR A 151 16.41 -12.25 -9.45
CA THR A 151 15.64 -11.08 -9.02
C THR A 151 14.78 -11.34 -7.78
N ASN A 152 15.03 -12.46 -7.08
CA ASN A 152 14.33 -12.81 -5.84
C ASN A 152 14.71 -11.86 -4.70
N MET A 153 13.70 -11.21 -4.12
CA MET A 153 13.83 -10.27 -3.00
C MET A 153 13.63 -10.90 -1.63
N GLY A 154 13.32 -12.20 -1.58
CA GLY A 154 12.86 -12.89 -0.38
C GLY A 154 13.70 -12.67 0.87
N ALA A 155 15.02 -12.86 0.77
CA ALA A 155 15.93 -12.69 1.90
C ALA A 155 15.94 -11.23 2.39
N MET A 156 15.96 -10.26 1.47
CA MET A 156 15.90 -8.84 1.83
C MET A 156 14.57 -8.49 2.47
N LEU A 157 13.45 -8.94 1.90
CA LEU A 157 12.12 -8.68 2.43
C LEU A 157 11.98 -9.24 3.84
N LYS A 158 12.48 -10.45 4.11
CA LYS A 158 12.54 -11.02 5.47
C LYS A 158 13.28 -10.13 6.47
N MET A 159 14.35 -9.45 6.07
CA MET A 159 15.11 -8.55 6.96
C MET A 159 14.35 -7.26 7.29
N VAL A 160 13.39 -6.87 6.45
CA VAL A 160 12.61 -5.63 6.63
C VAL A 160 11.13 -5.91 6.86
N SER A 161 10.77 -7.12 7.26
CA SER A 161 9.38 -7.50 7.47
C SER A 161 9.20 -8.40 8.68
N TYR A 162 8.02 -8.33 9.28
CA TYR A 162 7.48 -9.38 10.13
C TYR A 162 6.30 -10.05 9.40
N GLU A 163 5.93 -11.24 9.86
CA GLU A 163 4.83 -11.98 9.24
C GLU A 163 3.50 -11.26 9.45
N LYS A 164 2.75 -11.06 8.35
CA LYS A 164 1.40 -10.48 8.46
C LYS A 164 0.44 -11.49 9.10
N ALA A 165 -0.22 -11.07 10.16
CA ALA A 165 -1.32 -11.70 10.87
C ALA A 165 -2.29 -10.60 11.35
N ASP A 166 -3.37 -10.98 12.02
CA ASP A 166 -4.26 -10.01 12.69
C ASP A 166 -3.51 -9.19 13.74
N LEU A 167 -4.01 -7.99 14.03
CA LEU A 167 -3.29 -7.02 14.85
C LEU A 167 -3.04 -7.54 16.26
N ASN A 168 -4.04 -8.11 16.93
CA ASN A 168 -3.90 -8.76 18.23
C ASN A 168 -2.74 -9.77 18.30
N VAL A 169 -2.58 -10.61 17.27
CA VAL A 169 -1.50 -11.60 17.18
C VAL A 169 -0.14 -10.93 16.96
N ASN A 170 -0.11 -9.81 16.24
CA ASN A 170 1.13 -9.10 15.90
C ASN A 170 1.60 -8.10 16.96
N ILE A 171 0.77 -7.71 17.94
CA ILE A 171 1.15 -6.78 19.01
C ILE A 171 2.44 -7.18 19.74
N PRO A 172 2.66 -8.46 20.13
CA PRO A 172 3.90 -8.89 20.77
C PRO A 172 5.14 -8.64 19.91
N ASP A 173 5.07 -8.97 18.61
CA ASP A 173 6.16 -8.74 17.67
C ASP A 173 6.43 -7.25 17.43
N ILE A 174 5.36 -6.46 17.30
CA ILE A 174 5.44 -4.99 17.19
C ILE A 174 6.15 -4.40 18.43
N ASN A 175 5.75 -4.82 19.64
CA ASN A 175 6.36 -4.36 20.89
C ASN A 175 7.84 -4.74 20.96
N LYS A 176 8.19 -5.98 20.59
CA LYS A 176 9.59 -6.45 20.55
C LYS A 176 10.42 -5.64 19.56
N LEU A 177 9.90 -5.36 18.36
CA LEU A 177 10.59 -4.56 17.35
C LEU A 177 10.81 -3.12 17.81
N LEU A 178 9.80 -2.49 18.42
CA LEU A 178 9.89 -1.14 18.97
C LEU A 178 10.89 -1.07 20.13
N GLY A 179 10.88 -2.08 21.03
CA GLY A 179 11.85 -2.20 22.12
C GLY A 179 13.29 -2.35 21.64
N ASN A 180 13.50 -2.96 20.48
CA ASN A 180 14.80 -3.04 19.80
C ASN A 180 15.16 -1.76 19.00
N GLY A 181 14.34 -0.70 19.08
CA GLY A 181 14.59 0.58 18.42
C GLY A 181 14.25 0.63 16.94
N TYR A 182 13.53 -0.36 16.39
CA TYR A 182 13.15 -0.37 14.98
C TYR A 182 11.89 0.47 14.73
N PRO A 183 11.83 1.27 13.65
CA PRO A 183 10.58 1.81 13.13
C PRO A 183 9.68 0.69 12.61
N VAL A 184 8.40 0.69 12.97
CA VAL A 184 7.46 -0.37 12.61
C VAL A 184 6.24 0.18 11.88
N MET A 185 5.85 -0.46 10.78
CA MET A 185 4.58 -0.21 10.11
C MET A 185 3.49 -1.07 10.73
N VAL A 186 2.29 -0.51 10.87
CA VAL A 186 1.10 -1.25 11.32
C VAL A 186 -0.05 -0.91 10.39
N HIS A 187 -0.84 -1.92 10.03
CA HIS A 187 -2.05 -1.70 9.23
C HIS A 187 -3.24 -1.33 10.12
N ILE A 188 -4.00 -0.33 9.70
CA ILE A 188 -5.14 0.20 10.47
C ILE A 188 -6.36 -0.73 10.35
N ASN A 189 -6.53 -1.38 9.20
CA ASN A 189 -7.74 -2.11 8.86
C ASN A 189 -7.51 -3.62 8.64
N LYS A 190 -8.55 -4.40 8.96
CA LYS A 190 -8.64 -5.83 8.69
C LYS A 190 -9.08 -6.02 7.24
N ASN A 191 -8.27 -6.73 6.46
CA ASN A 191 -8.43 -6.94 5.00
C ASN A 191 -8.08 -5.72 4.12
N PHE A 192 -8.16 -5.92 2.81
CA PHE A 192 -7.94 -4.87 1.82
C PHE A 192 -9.16 -3.96 1.73
N LEU A 193 -8.93 -2.65 1.61
CA LEU A 193 -9.99 -1.71 1.29
C LEU A 193 -10.54 -2.04 -0.11
N GLU A 194 -11.82 -2.37 -0.17
CA GLU A 194 -12.52 -2.59 -1.43
C GLU A 194 -12.83 -1.24 -2.10
N GLU A 195 -12.87 -1.21 -3.44
CA GLU A 195 -13.38 -0.07 -4.21
C GLU A 195 -14.91 0.00 -4.06
N ALA A 196 -15.38 0.31 -2.85
CA ALA A 196 -16.79 0.34 -2.53
C ALA A 196 -17.31 1.80 -2.48
N PRO A 197 -18.51 2.06 -3.03
CA PRO A 197 -19.08 3.42 -3.14
C PRO A 197 -19.44 4.05 -1.78
N ASP A 198 -19.45 3.28 -0.70
CA ASP A 198 -19.96 3.64 0.62
C ASP A 198 -18.89 4.16 1.61
N GLN A 199 -17.64 4.35 1.16
CA GLN A 199 -16.56 5.02 1.92
C GLN A 199 -16.46 4.56 3.40
N LYS A 200 -16.59 3.25 3.64
CA LYS A 200 -16.51 2.63 4.97
C LYS A 200 -15.19 1.89 5.15
N ILE A 201 -14.54 2.07 6.30
CA ILE A 201 -13.30 1.35 6.68
C ILE A 201 -13.53 0.46 7.91
N ARG A 202 -13.03 -0.77 7.87
CA ARG A 202 -13.05 -1.70 9.02
C ARG A 202 -11.75 -1.59 9.82
N ILE A 203 -11.78 -0.95 10.98
CA ILE A 203 -10.59 -0.61 11.77
C ILE A 203 -10.43 -1.59 12.94
N TYR A 204 -9.21 -2.04 13.19
CA TYR A 204 -8.92 -2.87 14.36
C TYR A 204 -9.16 -2.11 15.67
N GLU A 205 -9.83 -2.76 16.64
CA GLU A 205 -10.04 -2.19 17.98
C GLU A 205 -8.73 -1.84 18.69
N GLU A 206 -7.67 -2.61 18.46
CA GLU A 206 -6.37 -2.40 19.11
C GLU A 206 -5.61 -1.17 18.57
N ILE A 207 -6.15 -0.47 17.56
CA ILE A 207 -5.55 0.78 17.08
C ILE A 207 -5.54 1.86 18.16
N LYS A 208 -6.52 1.88 19.08
CA LYS A 208 -6.49 2.79 20.24
C LYS A 208 -5.23 2.52 21.09
N ASP A 209 -4.93 1.26 21.36
CA ASP A 209 -3.75 0.86 22.13
C ASP A 209 -2.45 1.22 21.41
N VAL A 210 -2.42 1.06 20.09
CA VAL A 210 -1.27 1.47 19.26
C VAL A 210 -1.06 2.97 19.32
N LEU A 211 -2.14 3.77 19.27
CA LEU A 211 -2.08 5.23 19.40
C LEU A 211 -1.67 5.66 20.82
N ALA A 212 -2.06 4.93 21.86
CA ALA A 212 -1.74 5.22 23.25
C ALA A 212 -0.26 4.96 23.61
N LYS A 213 0.48 4.19 22.80
CA LYS A 213 1.90 3.90 23.07
C LYS A 213 2.75 5.19 23.19
N PRO A 214 3.82 5.18 24.01
CA PRO A 214 4.69 6.33 24.23
C PRO A 214 5.61 6.67 23.02
N PHE A 215 5.41 6.02 21.88
CA PHE A 215 6.16 6.27 20.65
C PHE A 215 5.48 7.35 19.81
N GLU A 216 6.26 8.04 18.98
CA GLU A 216 5.71 8.90 17.95
C GLU A 216 5.00 8.03 16.90
N VAL A 217 3.76 8.38 16.59
CA VAL A 217 2.92 7.65 15.64
C VAL A 217 2.60 8.57 14.47
N TYR A 218 2.92 8.13 13.26
CA TYR A 218 2.57 8.82 12.01
C TYR A 218 1.42 8.10 11.34
N ILE A 219 0.35 8.83 11.01
CA ILE A 219 -0.81 8.32 10.29
C ILE A 219 -0.68 8.69 8.82
N VAL A 220 -0.56 7.68 7.97
CA VAL A 220 -0.41 7.85 6.52
C VAL A 220 -1.77 7.86 5.84
N ARG A 221 -2.01 8.88 5.02
CA ARG A 221 -3.15 9.00 4.11
C ARG A 221 -2.67 8.87 2.67
N PHE A 222 -3.45 8.15 1.86
CA PHE A 222 -3.31 8.17 0.41
C PHE A 222 -4.50 8.89 -0.19
N LYS A 223 -4.26 9.75 -1.18
CA LYS A 223 -5.30 10.33 -2.04
C LYS A 223 -5.17 9.73 -3.43
N GLY A 224 -6.25 9.17 -3.96
CA GLY A 224 -6.28 8.55 -5.29
C GLY A 224 -5.96 7.04 -5.32
N MET A 225 -5.66 6.41 -4.18
CA MET A 225 -5.26 4.99 -4.16
C MET A 225 -6.38 4.05 -4.58
N GLU A 226 -7.63 4.46 -4.45
CA GLU A 226 -8.80 3.78 -4.99
C GLU A 226 -8.73 3.59 -6.52
N GLN A 227 -7.97 4.41 -7.25
CA GLN A 227 -7.80 4.30 -8.70
C GLN A 227 -6.63 3.37 -9.09
N TYR A 228 -5.98 2.68 -8.13
CA TYR A 228 -4.79 1.88 -8.41
C TYR A 228 -5.06 0.74 -9.41
N VAL A 229 -6.30 0.26 -9.52
CA VAL A 229 -6.68 -0.79 -10.46
C VAL A 229 -6.67 -0.27 -11.90
N GLU A 230 -6.78 1.03 -12.13
CA GLU A 230 -6.72 1.62 -13.47
C GLU A 230 -5.29 1.99 -13.88
N ALA A 231 -4.41 2.20 -12.90
CA ALA A 231 -3.02 2.59 -13.09
C ALA A 231 -2.23 1.59 -13.97
N ASN A 232 -1.48 2.16 -14.92
CA ASN A 232 -0.55 1.45 -15.79
C ASN A 232 0.51 2.42 -16.34
N PHE A 233 1.55 1.92 -17.01
CA PHE A 233 2.63 2.78 -17.51
C PHE A 233 2.14 3.91 -18.43
N PHE A 234 1.14 3.64 -19.28
CA PHE A 234 0.58 4.58 -20.26
C PHE A 234 -0.54 5.46 -19.69
N GLY A 235 -1.05 5.12 -18.51
CA GLY A 235 -2.04 5.87 -17.76
C GLY A 235 -1.61 5.92 -16.29
N PRO A 236 -0.60 6.74 -15.96
CA PRO A 236 -0.04 6.77 -14.63
C PRO A 236 -1.00 7.45 -13.65
N LEU A 237 -1.06 6.91 -12.44
CA LEU A 237 -1.71 7.47 -11.28
C LEU A 237 -0.67 8.21 -10.43
N GLU A 238 -0.87 9.51 -10.28
CA GLU A 238 -0.07 10.34 -9.38
C GLU A 238 -0.69 10.30 -7.97
N LEU A 239 -0.08 9.51 -7.10
CA LEU A 239 -0.55 9.37 -5.72
C LEU A 239 0.05 10.46 -4.86
N LYS A 240 -0.82 11.23 -4.20
CA LYS A 240 -0.42 12.10 -3.09
C LYS A 240 -0.47 11.29 -1.80
N VAL A 241 0.68 11.16 -1.15
CA VAL A 241 0.80 10.45 0.12
C VAL A 241 1.27 11.46 1.17
N GLU A 242 0.48 11.59 2.22
CA GLU A 242 0.67 12.54 3.32
C GLU A 242 0.73 11.77 4.63
N ALA A 243 1.50 12.27 5.59
CA ALA A 243 1.57 11.75 6.93
C ALA A 243 1.42 12.89 7.93
N VAL A 244 0.72 12.61 9.03
CA VAL A 244 0.55 13.53 10.15
C VAL A 244 0.90 12.80 11.44
N THR A 245 1.43 13.50 12.43
CA THR A 245 1.69 12.88 13.74
C THR A 245 0.38 12.70 14.52
N LYS A 246 0.31 11.69 15.40
CA LYS A 246 -0.86 11.51 16.28
C LYS A 246 -1.12 12.74 17.15
N THR A 247 -0.06 13.39 17.63
CA THR A 247 -0.13 14.56 18.50
C THR A 247 -0.70 15.77 17.78
N GLU A 248 -0.47 15.88 16.46
CA GLU A 248 -1.07 16.93 15.64
C GLU A 248 -2.50 16.59 15.23
N LEU A 249 -2.77 15.35 14.81
CA LEU A 249 -4.10 14.92 14.36
C LEU A 249 -5.15 14.96 15.48
N LEU A 250 -4.75 14.58 16.70
CA LEU A 250 -5.61 14.41 17.87
C LEU A 250 -5.36 15.46 18.95
N LYS A 251 -4.74 16.61 18.62
CA LYS A 251 -4.31 17.63 19.59
C LYS A 251 -5.40 18.07 20.58
N ASP A 252 -6.64 18.15 20.11
CA ASP A 252 -7.79 18.66 20.87
C ASP A 252 -8.83 17.55 21.18
N ILE A 253 -8.43 16.28 21.07
CA ILE A 253 -9.29 15.13 21.31
C ILE A 253 -8.83 14.43 22.59
N ASP A 254 -9.77 14.19 23.50
CA ASP A 254 -9.53 13.31 24.64
C ASP A 254 -9.28 11.88 24.12
N MET A 255 -8.11 11.33 24.44
CA MET A 255 -7.72 9.98 24.03
C MET A 255 -8.60 8.90 24.68
N GLU A 256 -9.29 9.22 25.77
CA GLU A 256 -10.26 8.31 26.39
C GLU A 256 -11.57 8.21 25.57
N ASP A 257 -11.96 9.29 24.89
CA ASP A 257 -13.12 9.31 23.98
C ASP A 257 -12.82 8.55 22.68
N GLN A 258 -13.07 7.25 22.74
CA GLN A 258 -12.85 6.33 21.64
C GLN A 258 -13.61 6.74 20.37
N VAL A 259 -14.83 7.27 20.50
CA VAL A 259 -15.65 7.65 19.36
C VAL A 259 -15.02 8.85 18.65
N ALA A 260 -14.65 9.88 19.39
CA ALA A 260 -14.01 11.07 18.82
C ALA A 260 -12.67 10.74 18.15
N VAL A 261 -11.84 9.89 18.77
CA VAL A 261 -10.56 9.43 18.23
C VAL A 261 -10.75 8.74 16.87
N TYR A 262 -11.64 7.74 16.78
CA TYR A 262 -11.85 7.02 15.53
C TYR A 262 -12.51 7.90 14.47
N GLN A 263 -13.48 8.74 14.82
CA GLN A 263 -14.08 9.67 13.86
C GLN A 263 -13.05 10.61 13.25
N LYS A 264 -12.17 11.20 14.07
CA LYS A 264 -11.09 12.08 13.60
C LYS A 264 -10.10 11.33 12.71
N LEU A 265 -9.71 10.12 13.10
CA LEU A 265 -8.81 9.25 12.31
C LEU A 265 -9.41 8.92 10.94
N VAL A 266 -10.66 8.47 10.92
CA VAL A 266 -11.40 8.04 9.73
C VAL A 266 -11.61 9.21 8.76
N ALA A 267 -12.00 10.37 9.28
CA ALA A 267 -12.15 11.59 8.50
C ALA A 267 -10.83 12.03 7.86
N TYR A 268 -9.72 11.95 8.59
CA TYR A 268 -8.39 12.23 8.03
C TYR A 268 -8.03 11.26 6.91
N LEU A 269 -8.30 9.96 7.09
CA LEU A 269 -8.06 8.94 6.07
C LEU A 269 -8.93 9.12 4.81
N GLY A 270 -10.00 9.92 4.88
CA GLY A 270 -10.90 10.22 3.76
C GLY A 270 -12.10 9.29 3.65
N PHE A 271 -12.49 8.65 4.74
CA PHE A 271 -13.66 7.77 4.82
C PHE A 271 -14.80 8.48 5.58
N SER A 272 -16.04 8.16 5.23
CA SER A 272 -17.23 8.73 5.90
C SER A 272 -17.72 7.89 7.07
N LYS A 273 -17.40 6.58 7.08
CA LYS A 273 -17.89 5.62 8.07
C LYS A 273 -16.78 4.68 8.49
N TYR A 274 -16.92 4.12 9.69
CA TYR A 274 -16.06 3.02 10.13
C TYR A 274 -16.85 1.94 10.87
N GLU A 275 -16.22 0.78 11.02
CA GLU A 275 -16.67 -0.34 11.84
C GLU A 275 -15.44 -0.90 12.55
N LEU A 276 -15.58 -1.22 13.84
CA LEU A 276 -14.53 -1.81 14.64
C LEU A 276 -14.55 -3.34 14.48
N VAL A 277 -13.39 -3.98 14.37
CA VAL A 277 -13.21 -5.41 14.03
C VAL A 277 -11.98 -6.06 14.65
#